data_AF-A0A7C8YJD1-F1
#
_entry.id   AF-A0A7C8YJD1-F1
#
_cell.length_a   1.000
_cell.length_b   1.000
_cell.length_c   1.000
_cell.angle_alpha   90.00
_cell.angle_beta   90.00
_cell.angle_gamma   90.00
#
_symmetry.space_group_name_H-M   'P 1'
#
loop_
_entity.id
_entity.type
_entity.pdbx_description
1 polymer ?
#
loop_
_entity_poly.entity_id
_entity_poly.type
_entity_poly.pdbx_seq_one_letter_code
_entity_poly.pdbx_strand_id
1 'polypeptide(L)'
;IYDDIKSTYKDIKPGSIIPYRVKVDLIVNVPVLGKITIPVEKTGEIPVPYKPEVDVEKIHFEKFSFEETVASLHVKIENKNDFELALKSLDYQVWLDEHSIGGAELQKSANIGKHDVSHIDLPVAFSPKEFGSALWDMIRGKGIGYTMKGNVNVDTPFGAMKLPISKEGGTTRLKKKKDDGSYEDDEED
;
A
#
# COMPACT_ATOMS: atom_id res chain seq x y z
N ILE A 1 -30.81 -20.20 -0.39
CA ILE A 1 -30.47 -18.83 0.09
C ILE A 1 -29.36 -18.85 1.13
N TYR A 2 -29.55 -19.38 2.35
CA TYR A 2 -28.50 -19.36 3.39
C TYR A 2 -27.28 -20.23 3.03
N ASP A 3 -27.49 -21.39 2.40
CA ASP A 3 -26.41 -22.28 1.97
C ASP A 3 -25.65 -21.77 0.73
N ASP A 4 -26.35 -21.11 -0.20
CA ASP A 4 -25.73 -20.49 -1.38
C ASP A 4 -24.73 -19.40 -0.96
N ILE A 5 -25.12 -18.53 -0.01
CA ILE A 5 -24.25 -17.49 0.56
C ILE A 5 -23.02 -18.10 1.25
N LYS A 6 -23.18 -19.24 1.92
CA LYS A 6 -22.10 -19.95 2.63
C LYS A 6 -21.10 -20.60 1.67
N SER A 7 -21.54 -21.02 0.48
CA SER A 7 -20.68 -21.63 -0.53
C SER A 7 -19.83 -20.60 -1.28
N THR A 8 -20.40 -19.44 -1.63
CA THR A 8 -19.71 -18.33 -2.32
C THR A 8 -18.61 -17.69 -1.47
N TYR A 9 -18.69 -17.81 -0.14
CA TYR A 9 -17.68 -17.27 0.79
C TYR A 9 -16.27 -17.83 0.53
N LYS A 10 -16.15 -19.03 -0.05
CA LYS A 10 -14.86 -19.65 -0.39
C LYS A 10 -14.20 -19.06 -1.64
N ASP A 11 -14.96 -18.34 -2.47
CA ASP A 11 -14.50 -17.83 -3.77
C ASP A 11 -14.18 -16.33 -3.76
N ILE A 12 -14.48 -15.63 -2.66
CA ILE A 12 -14.20 -14.20 -2.51
C ILE A 12 -12.73 -14.00 -2.13
N LYS A 13 -11.94 -13.56 -3.11
CA LYS A 13 -10.52 -13.23 -2.91
C LYS A 13 -10.37 -11.77 -2.49
N PRO A 14 -9.57 -11.47 -1.45
CA PRO A 14 -9.15 -10.09 -1.20
C PRO A 14 -8.51 -9.50 -2.47
N GLY A 15 -8.83 -8.24 -2.76
CA GLY A 15 -8.41 -7.52 -3.97
C GLY A 15 -9.44 -7.56 -5.10
N SER A 16 -10.47 -8.41 -5.01
CA SER A 16 -11.44 -8.61 -6.09
C SER A 16 -12.63 -7.64 -6.07
N ILE A 17 -13.35 -7.58 -7.19
CA ILE A 17 -14.61 -6.86 -7.35
C ILE A 17 -15.74 -7.87 -7.53
N ILE A 18 -16.78 -7.77 -6.71
CA ILE A 18 -17.94 -8.67 -6.75
C ILE A 18 -19.10 -7.97 -7.47
N PRO A 19 -19.54 -8.46 -8.65
CA PRO A 19 -20.74 -7.96 -9.30
C PRO A 19 -21.99 -8.42 -8.54
N TYR A 20 -22.96 -7.53 -8.39
CA TYR A 20 -24.26 -7.85 -7.78
C TYR A 20 -25.42 -7.43 -8.68
N ARG A 21 -26.54 -8.14 -8.51
CA ARG A 21 -27.81 -7.86 -9.16
C ARG A 21 -28.94 -8.03 -8.14
N VAL A 22 -29.58 -6.92 -7.79
CA VAL A 22 -30.75 -6.88 -6.91
C VAL A 22 -32.00 -6.79 -7.77
N LYS A 23 -32.92 -7.73 -7.57
CA LYS A 23 -34.26 -7.72 -8.17
C LYS A 23 -35.28 -7.54 -7.07
N VAL A 24 -36.21 -6.60 -7.24
CA VAL A 24 -37.27 -6.28 -6.29
C VAL A 24 -38.58 -6.24 -7.06
N ASP A 25 -39.51 -7.10 -6.68
CA ASP A 25 -40.87 -7.04 -7.21
C ASP A 25 -41.73 -6.16 -6.29
N LEU A 26 -42.07 -4.96 -6.76
CA LEU A 26 -42.93 -4.05 -6.02
C LEU A 26 -44.40 -4.37 -6.33
N ILE A 27 -45.12 -4.89 -5.34
CA ILE A 27 -46.54 -5.19 -5.47
C ILE A 27 -47.34 -3.97 -5.00
N VAL A 28 -48.01 -3.31 -5.94
CA VAL A 28 -48.82 -2.13 -5.68
C VAL A 28 -50.29 -2.47 -5.87
N ASN A 29 -51.15 -2.09 -4.93
CA ASN A 29 -52.59 -2.23 -5.07
C ASN A 29 -53.18 -0.93 -5.62
N VAL A 30 -53.68 -0.96 -6.86
CA VAL A 30 -54.21 0.22 -7.55
C VAL A 30 -55.74 0.12 -7.63
N PRO A 31 -56.49 1.16 -7.23
CA PRO A 31 -57.95 1.18 -7.38
C PRO A 31 -58.35 0.92 -8.84
N VAL A 32 -59.42 0.16 -9.06
CA VAL A 32 -59.92 -0.31 -10.38
C VAL A 32 -59.06 -1.40 -11.04
N LEU A 33 -57.73 -1.34 -10.95
CA LEU A 33 -56.81 -2.25 -11.66
C LEU A 33 -56.34 -3.46 -10.83
N GLY A 34 -56.53 -3.46 -9.52
CA GLY A 34 -56.11 -4.56 -8.63
C GLY A 34 -54.61 -4.54 -8.32
N LYS A 35 -54.06 -5.69 -7.91
CA LYS A 35 -52.63 -5.83 -7.57
C LYS A 35 -51.79 -5.92 -8.84
N ILE A 36 -50.91 -4.95 -9.05
CA ILE A 36 -49.90 -4.96 -10.10
C ILE A 36 -48.52 -5.25 -9.50
N THR A 37 -47.66 -5.93 -10.25
CA THR A 37 -46.27 -6.19 -9.86
C THR A 37 -45.34 -5.39 -10.76
N ILE A 38 -44.50 -4.56 -10.17
CA ILE A 38 -43.52 -3.73 -10.86
C ILE A 38 -42.14 -4.31 -10.56
N PRO A 39 -41.52 -5.05 -11.49
CA PRO A 39 -40.18 -5.56 -11.30
C PRO A 39 -39.17 -4.41 -11.43
N VAL A 40 -38.39 -4.19 -10.37
CA VAL A 40 -37.29 -3.24 -10.33
C VAL A 40 -35.99 -4.03 -10.25
N GLU A 41 -35.01 -3.63 -11.06
CA GLU A 41 -33.70 -4.26 -11.08
C GLU A 41 -32.61 -3.21 -10.92
N LYS A 42 -31.61 -3.54 -10.09
CA LYS A 42 -30.39 -2.75 -9.93
C LYS A 42 -29.17 -3.66 -9.97
N THR A 43 -28.24 -3.36 -10.86
CA THR A 43 -26.90 -3.97 -10.89
C THR A 43 -25.86 -3.02 -10.28
N GLY A 44 -24.76 -3.57 -9.81
CA GLY A 44 -23.59 -2.82 -9.35
C GLY A 44 -22.42 -3.72 -8.99
N GLU A 45 -21.40 -3.11 -8.40
CA GLU A 45 -20.12 -3.76 -8.05
C GLU A 45 -19.73 -3.38 -6.63
N ILE A 46 -19.19 -4.35 -5.87
CA ILE A 46 -18.70 -4.15 -4.51
C ILE A 46 -17.22 -4.56 -4.47
N PRO A 47 -16.29 -3.67 -4.09
CA PRO A 47 -14.89 -4.04 -3.94
C PRO A 47 -14.67 -4.81 -2.64
N VAL A 48 -13.71 -5.73 -2.65
CA VAL A 48 -13.14 -6.36 -1.46
C VAL A 48 -11.68 -5.93 -1.39
N PRO A 49 -11.34 -4.79 -0.75
CA PRO A 49 -10.00 -4.25 -0.82
C PRO A 49 -8.95 -5.16 -0.18
N TYR A 50 -7.79 -5.25 -0.83
CA TYR A 50 -6.56 -5.80 -0.28
C TYR A 50 -5.59 -4.68 0.04
N LYS A 51 -4.88 -4.82 1.17
CA LYS A 51 -3.84 -3.86 1.55
C LYS A 51 -2.69 -3.87 0.53
N PRO A 52 -2.18 -2.72 0.08
CA PRO A 52 -0.99 -2.70 -0.75
C PRO A 52 0.18 -3.40 -0.05
N GLU A 53 1.03 -4.06 -0.83
CA GLU A 53 2.30 -4.57 -0.33
C GLU A 53 3.36 -3.49 -0.46
N VAL A 54 4.24 -3.41 0.53
CA VAL A 54 5.26 -2.38 0.62
C VAL A 54 6.62 -3.00 0.91
N ASP A 55 7.65 -2.54 0.21
CA ASP A 55 9.02 -3.01 0.36
C ASP A 55 10.01 -1.85 0.28
N VAL A 56 11.01 -1.82 1.17
CA VAL A 56 12.06 -0.80 1.16
C VAL A 56 13.24 -1.39 0.42
N GLU A 57 13.32 -1.12 -0.88
CA GLU A 57 14.32 -1.74 -1.73
C GLU A 57 15.72 -1.19 -1.42
N LYS A 58 15.83 0.13 -1.29
CA LYS A 58 17.11 0.84 -1.20
C LYS A 58 17.01 2.04 -0.27
N ILE A 59 18.13 2.36 0.38
CA ILE A 59 18.30 3.58 1.16
C ILE A 59 19.31 4.49 0.46
N HIS A 60 18.93 5.74 0.20
CA HIS A 60 19.79 6.79 -0.34
C HIS A 60 20.12 7.82 0.73
N PHE A 61 21.40 8.02 1.08
CA PHE A 61 21.80 9.10 1.97
C PHE A 61 22.00 10.41 1.23
N GLU A 62 21.26 11.43 1.62
CA GLU A 62 21.42 12.80 1.11
C GLU A 62 22.45 13.57 1.92
N LYS A 63 22.38 13.45 3.25
CA LYS A 63 23.32 14.07 4.20
C LYS A 63 23.64 13.07 5.29
N PHE A 64 24.93 12.89 5.56
CA PHE A 64 25.41 12.02 6.62
C PHE A 64 26.32 12.80 7.58
N SER A 65 25.94 12.90 8.84
CA SER A 65 26.76 13.49 9.90
C SER A 65 26.53 12.75 11.21
N PHE A 66 27.45 12.86 12.17
CA PHE A 66 27.28 12.24 13.48
C PHE A 66 26.07 12.74 14.26
N GLU A 67 25.57 13.94 13.97
CA GLU A 67 24.43 14.52 14.70
C GLU A 67 23.09 14.19 14.04
N GLU A 68 23.04 14.34 12.71
CA GLU A 68 21.84 14.17 11.90
C GLU A 68 22.20 13.52 10.56
N THR A 69 21.41 12.52 10.19
CA THR A 69 21.44 11.91 8.86
C THR A 69 20.07 12.06 8.21
N VAL A 70 20.08 12.54 6.97
CA VAL A 70 18.90 12.65 6.10
C VAL A 70 19.04 11.62 5.00
N ALA A 71 18.03 10.78 4.87
CA ALA A 71 17.98 9.73 3.85
C ALA A 71 16.64 9.75 3.13
N SER A 72 16.62 9.19 1.93
CA SER A 72 15.43 8.88 1.18
C SER A 72 15.33 7.37 1.01
N LEU A 73 14.21 6.79 1.46
CA LEU A 73 13.90 5.38 1.32
C LEU A 73 13.18 5.16 -0.02
N HIS A 74 13.77 4.37 -0.90
CA HIS A 74 13.12 3.98 -2.15
C HIS A 74 12.15 2.83 -1.86
N VAL A 75 10.87 3.15 -1.79
CA VAL A 75 9.82 2.22 -1.40
C VAL A 75 9.03 1.76 -2.61
N LYS A 76 9.02 0.45 -2.82
CA LYS A 76 8.12 -0.23 -3.75
C LYS A 76 6.75 -0.39 -3.10
N ILE A 77 5.70 0.03 -3.79
CA ILE A 77 4.30 -0.18 -3.43
C ILE A 77 3.64 -1.00 -4.53
N GLU A 78 3.14 -2.17 -4.17
CA GLU A 78 2.48 -3.10 -5.08
C GLU A 78 0.98 -3.16 -4.81
N ASN A 79 0.20 -2.88 -5.85
CA ASN A 79 -1.25 -2.97 -5.82
C ASN A 79 -1.72 -4.33 -6.33
N LYS A 80 -2.23 -5.20 -5.45
CA LYS A 80 -2.83 -6.50 -5.83
C LYS A 80 -4.35 -6.46 -6.03
N ASN A 81 -4.93 -5.26 -6.07
CA ASN A 81 -6.36 -5.10 -6.31
C ASN A 81 -6.68 -5.11 -7.81
N ASP A 82 -7.88 -5.59 -8.16
CA ASP A 82 -8.45 -5.55 -9.52
C ASP A 82 -8.88 -4.14 -9.95
N PHE A 83 -8.60 -3.13 -9.14
CA PHE A 83 -8.87 -1.71 -9.39
C PHE A 83 -7.65 -0.86 -9.10
N GLU A 84 -7.58 0.31 -9.72
CA GLU A 84 -6.50 1.29 -9.51
C GLU A 84 -6.59 1.96 -8.14
N LEU A 85 -5.43 2.35 -7.62
CA LEU A 85 -5.27 3.10 -6.38
C LEU A 85 -4.62 4.45 -6.70
N ALA A 86 -5.42 5.52 -6.68
CA ALA A 86 -4.91 6.88 -6.85
C ALA A 86 -4.44 7.42 -5.49
N LEU A 87 -3.15 7.27 -5.19
CA LEU A 87 -2.53 7.79 -3.98
C LEU A 87 -2.72 9.29 -3.83
N LYS A 88 -3.10 9.72 -2.62
CA LYS A 88 -3.19 11.12 -2.21
C LYS A 88 -2.17 11.47 -1.14
N SER A 89 -2.12 10.67 -0.09
CA SER A 89 -1.13 10.81 0.96
C SER A 89 -0.74 9.47 1.54
N LEU A 90 0.47 9.43 2.09
CA LEU A 90 1.04 8.29 2.77
C LEU A 90 1.49 8.73 4.15
N ASP A 91 0.86 8.17 5.17
CA ASP A 91 1.36 8.20 6.54
C ASP A 91 2.27 6.99 6.73
N TYR A 92 3.50 7.20 7.17
CA TYR A 92 4.47 6.12 7.37
C TYR A 92 5.29 6.33 8.62
N GLN A 93 5.72 5.22 9.22
CA GLN A 93 6.69 5.13 10.27
C GLN A 93 7.63 3.98 9.93
N VAL A 94 8.94 4.25 9.96
CA VAL A 94 9.95 3.24 9.66
C VAL A 94 10.84 3.00 10.87
N TRP A 95 11.21 1.73 11.05
CA TRP A 95 12.18 1.27 12.01
C TRP A 95 13.29 0.52 11.27
N LEU A 96 14.54 0.81 11.62
CA LEU A 96 15.68 -0.01 11.25
C LEU A 96 16.08 -0.81 12.49
N ASP A 97 16.07 -2.13 12.38
CA ASP A 97 16.19 -3.04 13.50
C ASP A 97 15.15 -2.71 14.59
N GLU A 98 15.57 -2.46 15.83
CA GLU A 98 14.67 -2.07 16.94
C GLU A 98 14.48 -0.54 17.07
N HIS A 99 15.09 0.27 16.20
CA HIS A 99 15.18 1.72 16.36
C HIS A 99 14.33 2.46 15.33
N SER A 100 13.49 3.39 15.81
CA SER A 100 12.67 4.25 14.96
C SER A 100 13.55 5.26 14.21
N ILE A 101 13.49 5.28 12.88
CA ILE A 101 14.22 6.24 12.04
C ILE A 101 13.37 7.43 11.56
N GLY A 102 12.14 7.52 12.08
CA GLY A 102 11.21 8.59 11.76
C GLY A 102 10.02 8.16 10.92
N GLY A 103 9.06 9.06 10.89
CA GLY A 103 7.79 8.90 10.21
C GLY A 103 7.19 10.27 9.92
N ALA A 104 6.44 10.35 8.83
CA ALA A 104 5.80 11.59 8.40
C ALA A 104 4.53 11.27 7.60
N GLU A 105 3.71 12.29 7.42
CA GLU A 105 2.70 12.28 6.36
C GLU A 105 3.30 12.92 5.11
N LEU A 106 3.38 12.13 4.03
CA LEU A 106 3.80 12.59 2.72
C LEU A 106 2.58 12.81 1.84
N GLN A 107 2.31 14.06 1.47
CA GLN A 107 1.35 14.40 0.43
C GLN A 107 1.97 14.11 -0.94
N LYS A 108 1.54 13.03 -1.58
CA LYS A 108 2.06 12.60 -2.89
C LYS A 108 0.91 12.09 -3.73
N SER A 109 0.74 12.67 -4.91
CA SER A 109 -0.17 12.14 -5.92
C SER A 109 0.57 11.17 -6.84
N ALA A 110 0.13 9.93 -6.87
CA ALA A 110 0.60 8.90 -7.78
C ALA A 110 -0.59 7.99 -8.13
N ASN A 111 -0.69 7.51 -9.37
CA ASN A 111 -1.68 6.50 -9.71
C ASN A 111 -0.96 5.14 -9.79
N ILE A 112 -1.44 4.17 -9.00
CA ILE A 112 -0.95 2.79 -9.02
C ILE A 112 -2.01 1.97 -9.73
N GLY A 113 -1.70 1.49 -10.94
CA GLY A 113 -2.60 0.68 -11.74
C GLY A 113 -3.05 -0.60 -11.02
N LYS A 114 -4.08 -1.26 -11.56
CA LYS A 114 -4.46 -2.61 -11.10
C LYS A 114 -3.30 -3.59 -11.33
N HIS A 115 -3.00 -4.44 -10.35
CA HIS A 115 -1.88 -5.40 -10.43
C HIS A 115 -0.54 -4.76 -10.84
N ASP A 116 -0.32 -3.52 -10.41
CA ASP A 116 0.82 -2.70 -10.82
C ASP A 116 1.70 -2.33 -9.64
N VAL A 117 2.92 -1.90 -9.95
CA VAL A 117 3.95 -1.52 -9.00
C VAL A 117 4.32 -0.05 -9.22
N SER A 118 4.34 0.72 -8.14
CA SER A 118 4.84 2.09 -8.14
C SER A 118 5.99 2.23 -7.14
N HIS A 119 6.88 3.19 -7.39
CA HIS A 119 7.99 3.50 -6.48
C HIS A 119 7.78 4.91 -5.90
N ILE A 120 8.07 5.06 -4.60
CA ILE A 120 7.94 6.32 -3.88
C ILE A 120 9.15 6.49 -2.98
N ASP A 121 9.71 7.70 -3.02
CA ASP A 121 10.82 8.11 -2.17
C ASP A 121 10.29 8.72 -0.87
N LEU A 122 10.59 8.08 0.26
CA LEU A 122 10.17 8.53 1.59
C LEU A 122 11.32 9.19 2.34
N PRO A 123 11.24 10.49 2.66
CA PRO A 123 12.29 11.17 3.41
C PRO A 123 12.28 10.71 4.87
N VAL A 124 13.46 10.43 5.41
CA VAL A 124 13.66 10.12 6.83
C VAL A 124 14.83 10.92 7.37
N ALA A 125 14.70 11.38 8.61
CA ALA A 125 15.75 12.10 9.31
C ALA A 125 15.92 11.49 10.70
N PHE A 126 17.13 11.05 11.01
CA PHE A 126 17.44 10.37 12.27
C PHE A 126 18.85 10.71 12.76
N SER A 127 19.11 10.51 14.05
CA SER A 127 20.44 10.71 14.63
C SER A 127 21.25 9.41 14.63
N PRO A 128 22.39 9.33 13.93
CA PRO A 128 23.26 8.15 13.93
C PRO A 128 23.70 7.62 15.29
N LYS A 129 23.79 8.49 16.30
CA LYS A 129 24.26 8.12 17.65
C LYS A 129 23.36 7.09 18.31
N GLU A 130 22.08 7.03 17.91
CA GLU A 130 21.08 6.12 18.47
C GLU A 130 21.21 4.69 17.92
N PHE A 131 21.89 4.49 16.77
CA PHE A 131 21.90 3.23 16.04
C PHE A 131 23.16 2.38 16.25
N GLY A 132 24.17 2.92 16.95
CA GLY A 132 25.38 2.19 17.34
C GLY A 132 26.01 1.36 16.21
N SER A 133 26.18 0.06 16.43
CA SER A 133 26.79 -0.87 15.46
C SER A 133 25.92 -1.20 14.25
N ALA A 134 24.59 -1.08 14.35
CA ALA A 134 23.67 -1.40 13.26
C ALA A 134 23.88 -0.48 12.05
N LEU A 135 24.08 0.82 12.31
CA LEU A 135 24.43 1.78 11.26
C LEU A 135 25.81 1.49 10.65
N TRP A 136 26.80 1.10 11.46
CA TRP A 136 28.13 0.73 10.96
C TRP A 136 28.11 -0.53 10.11
N ASP A 137 27.23 -1.50 10.42
CA ASP A 137 27.03 -2.68 9.59
C ASP A 137 26.38 -2.32 8.25
N MET A 138 25.38 -1.44 8.25
CA MET A 138 24.76 -0.92 7.03
C MET A 138 25.75 -0.16 6.13
N ILE A 139 26.59 0.73 6.69
CA ILE A 139 27.62 1.46 5.93
C ILE A 139 28.66 0.51 5.32
N ARG A 140 28.94 -0.60 5.99
CA ARG A 140 29.83 -1.67 5.50
C ARG A 140 29.17 -2.58 4.44
N GLY A 141 27.93 -2.28 4.04
CA GLY A 141 27.22 -3.02 3.00
C GLY A 141 26.47 -4.26 3.50
N LYS A 142 26.40 -4.49 4.82
CA LYS A 142 25.55 -5.56 5.35
C LYS A 142 24.09 -5.12 5.25
N GLY A 143 23.21 -6.08 4.96
CA GLY A 143 21.77 -5.86 5.05
C GLY A 143 21.36 -5.53 6.48
N ILE A 144 20.39 -4.62 6.62
CA ILE A 144 19.76 -4.27 7.89
C ILE A 144 18.30 -4.68 7.84
N GLY A 145 17.82 -5.25 8.95
CA GLY A 145 16.41 -5.54 9.14
C GLY A 145 15.61 -4.25 9.24
N TYR A 146 14.41 -4.21 8.68
CA TYR A 146 13.53 -3.07 8.82
C TYR A 146 12.08 -3.49 9.06
N THR A 147 11.34 -2.58 9.68
CA THR A 147 9.89 -2.62 9.78
C THR A 147 9.32 -1.32 9.28
N MET A 148 8.22 -1.36 8.54
CA MET A 148 7.49 -0.19 8.09
C MET A 148 6.00 -0.38 8.35
N LYS A 149 5.35 0.63 8.93
CA LYS A 149 3.91 0.66 9.17
C LYS A 149 3.35 2.00 8.76
N GLY A 150 2.07 2.04 8.43
CA GLY A 150 1.46 3.29 7.97
C GLY A 150 0.08 3.11 7.38
N ASN A 151 -0.40 4.18 6.74
CA ASN A 151 -1.67 4.21 6.05
C ASN A 151 -1.54 4.93 4.72
N VAL A 152 -2.14 4.33 3.69
CA VAL A 152 -2.22 4.89 2.35
C VAL A 152 -3.62 5.46 2.17
N ASN A 153 -3.73 6.77 1.95
CA ASN A 153 -4.99 7.41 1.59
C ASN A 153 -5.07 7.44 0.06
N VAL A 154 -6.08 6.78 -0.50
CA VAL A 154 -6.25 6.57 -1.94
C VAL A 154 -7.65 6.94 -2.38
N ASP A 155 -7.77 7.52 -3.57
CA ASP A 155 -9.03 7.53 -4.30
C ASP A 155 -9.13 6.26 -5.14
N THR A 156 -10.31 5.66 -5.17
CA THR A 156 -10.62 4.48 -5.98
C THR A 156 -11.89 4.72 -6.80
N PRO A 157 -12.18 3.92 -7.83
CA PRO A 157 -13.46 3.95 -8.52
C PRO A 157 -14.69 3.76 -7.61
N PHE A 158 -14.48 3.22 -6.40
CA PHE A 158 -15.51 2.94 -5.40
C PHE A 158 -15.57 3.98 -4.27
N GLY A 159 -14.78 5.06 -4.37
CA GLY A 159 -14.67 6.12 -3.38
C GLY A 159 -13.30 6.17 -2.69
N ALA A 160 -13.12 7.16 -1.82
CA ALA A 160 -11.89 7.31 -1.05
C ALA A 160 -11.75 6.19 -0.01
N MET A 161 -10.54 5.64 0.12
CA MET A 161 -10.22 4.58 1.07
C MET A 161 -8.93 4.92 1.82
N LYS A 162 -8.87 4.49 3.08
CA LYS A 162 -7.65 4.50 3.90
C LYS A 162 -7.22 3.05 4.13
N LEU A 163 -6.15 2.64 3.44
CA LEU A 163 -5.67 1.26 3.48
C LEU A 163 -4.43 1.17 4.38
N PRO A 164 -4.42 0.28 5.39
CA PRO A 164 -3.25 0.11 6.23
C PRO A 164 -2.13 -0.57 5.45
N ILE A 165 -0.89 -0.18 5.69
CA ILE A 165 0.30 -0.88 5.19
C ILE A 165 1.17 -1.34 6.35
N SER A 166 1.77 -2.51 6.18
CA SER A 166 2.71 -3.06 7.14
C SER A 166 3.62 -4.08 6.45
N LYS A 167 4.92 -3.95 6.74
CA LYS A 167 5.97 -4.89 6.39
C LYS A 167 6.87 -5.05 7.61
N GLU A 168 6.96 -6.26 8.14
CA GLU A 168 7.78 -6.60 9.30
C GLU A 168 8.87 -7.58 8.86
N GLY A 169 10.08 -7.42 9.39
CA GLY A 169 11.20 -8.32 9.10
C GLY A 169 11.72 -8.24 7.66
N GLY A 170 11.53 -7.10 6.98
CA GLY A 170 12.16 -6.87 5.68
C GLY A 170 13.68 -6.70 5.84
N THR A 171 14.45 -6.90 4.77
CA THR A 171 15.89 -6.60 4.77
C THR A 171 16.17 -5.61 3.66
N THR A 172 16.90 -4.55 3.98
CA THR A 172 17.29 -3.52 3.00
C THR A 172 18.79 -3.24 3.10
N ARG A 173 19.34 -2.54 2.11
CA ARG A 173 20.78 -2.23 2.00
C ARG A 173 21.00 -0.79 1.59
N LEU A 174 22.18 -0.30 1.93
CA LEU A 174 22.67 0.98 1.45
C LEU A 174 23.11 0.85 -0.02
N LYS A 175 22.63 1.74 -0.90
CA LYS A 175 23.21 1.89 -2.24
C LYS A 175 24.20 3.05 -2.27
N LYS A 176 25.47 2.76 -2.61
CA LYS A 176 26.47 3.82 -2.85
C LYS A 176 26.19 4.48 -4.19
N LYS A 177 26.28 5.81 -4.24
CA LYS A 177 26.23 6.58 -5.48
C LYS A 177 27.62 6.51 -6.13
N LYS A 178 27.72 6.16 -7.43
CA LYS A 178 28.97 6.30 -8.18
C LYS A 178 29.18 7.76 -8.56
N ASP A 179 30.44 8.17 -8.70
CA ASP A 179 30.85 9.55 -9.06
C ASP A 179 30.34 10.01 -10.44
N ASP A 180 29.87 9.09 -11.30
CA ASP A 180 29.34 9.38 -12.63
C ASP A 180 27.81 9.59 -12.67
N GLY A 181 27.14 9.58 -11.51
CA GLY A 181 25.69 9.73 -11.41
C GLY A 181 24.90 8.48 -11.78
N SER A 182 25.57 7.36 -12.10
CA SER A 182 24.94 6.06 -12.28
C SER A 182 24.87 5.29 -10.95
N TYR A 183 23.95 4.34 -10.87
CA TYR A 183 23.81 3.47 -9.71
C TYR A 183 24.53 2.14 -10.01
N GLU A 184 25.26 1.57 -9.03
CA GLU A 184 25.77 0.19 -9.13
C GLU A 184 24.58 -0.77 -9.23
N ASP A 185 24.29 -1.32 -10.41
CA ASP A 185 23.38 -2.47 -10.46
C ASP A 185 24.06 -3.62 -9.71
N ASP A 186 23.39 -4.10 -8.67
CA ASP A 186 23.73 -5.36 -8.04
C ASP A 186 23.43 -6.42 -9.11
N GLU A 187 24.46 -7.02 -9.69
CA GLU A 187 24.30 -8.26 -10.45
C GLU A 187 23.68 -9.29 -9.50
N GLU A 188 22.45 -9.72 -9.80
CA GLU A 188 21.82 -10.85 -9.14
C GLU A 188 22.59 -12.12 -9.51
N ASP A 189 23.31 -12.70 -8.55
CA ASP A 189 23.75 -14.11 -8.55
C ASP A 189 22.68 -15.00 -7.92
#